data_AF-A0A3R6ULB9-F1
#
_entry.id   AF-A0A3R6ULB9-F1
#
_cell.length_a   1.000
_cell.length_b   1.000
_cell.length_c   1.000
_cell.angle_alpha   90.00
_cell.angle_beta   90.00
_cell.angle_gamma   90.00
#
_symmetry.space_group_name_H-M   'P 1'
#
loop_
_entity.id
_entity.type
_entity.pdbx_description
1 polymer ?
#
loop_
_entity_poly.entity_id
_entity_poly.type
_entity_poly.pdbx_seq_one_letter_code
_entity_poly.pdbx_strand_id
1 'polypeptide(L)'
;MEELKILQKTFDMMNYAYPALAQYPKGEKFALVVDIKRCMDVMLERIIEANKKYYKKTTLQELDVEVEKLKAYVRLSYNLGFLPPKKYEQWSGLVVEIGRMVGGWIKSVSK
;
A
#
# COMPACT_ATOMS: atom_id res chain seq x y z
N MET A 1 -18.92 5.52 3.98
CA MET A 1 -18.25 5.39 5.29
C MET A 1 -17.00 4.51 5.22
N GLU A 2 -17.03 3.36 4.53
CA GLU A 2 -15.85 2.52 4.29
C GLU A 2 -14.78 3.21 3.42
N GLU A 3 -15.20 3.97 2.41
CA GLU A 3 -14.35 4.75 1.50
C GLU A 3 -13.37 5.70 2.23
N LEU A 4 -13.88 6.46 3.21
CA LEU A 4 -13.07 7.35 4.05
C LEU A 4 -12.13 6.56 5.00
N LYS A 5 -12.51 5.34 5.39
CA LYS A 5 -11.70 4.49 6.27
C LYS A 5 -10.49 3.89 5.54
N ILE A 6 -10.64 3.49 4.28
CA ILE A 6 -9.51 2.98 3.47
C ILE A 6 -8.46 4.08 3.31
N LEU A 7 -8.90 5.30 2.99
CA LEU A 7 -8.00 6.44 2.86
C LEU A 7 -7.20 6.68 4.16
N GLN A 8 -7.89 6.72 5.30
CA GLN A 8 -7.23 6.90 6.60
C GLN A 8 -6.20 5.80 6.89
N LYS A 9 -6.56 4.52 6.67
CA LYS A 9 -5.64 3.40 6.92
C LYS A 9 -4.42 3.43 6.01
N THR A 10 -4.58 3.86 4.76
CA THR A 10 -3.44 4.06 3.85
C THR A 10 -2.52 5.17 4.37
N PHE A 11 -3.06 6.28 4.86
CA PHE A 11 -2.25 7.33 5.51
C PHE A 11 -1.51 6.83 6.75
N ASP A 12 -2.19 6.08 7.62
CA ASP A 12 -1.58 5.51 8.83
C ASP A 12 -0.45 4.54 8.46
N MET A 13 -0.66 3.71 7.43
CA MET A 13 0.36 2.81 6.89
C MET A 13 1.55 3.57 6.31
N MET A 14 1.32 4.63 5.54
CA MET A 14 2.38 5.48 5.02
C MET A 14 3.17 6.13 6.16
N ASN A 15 2.51 6.72 7.15
CA ASN A 15 3.17 7.32 8.31
C ASN A 15 4.09 6.33 9.04
N TYR A 16 3.70 5.06 9.11
CA TYR A 16 4.54 3.99 9.64
C TYR A 16 5.69 3.60 8.68
N ALA A 17 5.43 3.55 7.38
CA ALA A 17 6.37 3.12 6.34
C ALA A 17 7.56 4.08 6.18
N TYR A 18 7.35 5.40 6.20
CA TYR A 18 8.42 6.38 5.94
C TYR A 18 9.61 6.25 6.91
N PRO A 19 9.42 6.16 8.24
CA PRO A 19 10.49 5.86 9.19
C PRO A 19 11.13 4.47 8.99
N ALA A 20 10.34 3.46 8.58
CA ALA A 20 10.87 2.12 8.29
C ALA A 20 11.79 2.13 7.07
N LEU A 21 11.49 2.91 6.04
CA LEU A 21 12.32 3.09 4.85
C LEU A 21 13.62 3.85 5.11
N ALA A 22 13.64 4.72 6.14
CA ALA A 22 14.83 5.52 6.47
C ALA A 22 16.05 4.66 6.87
N GLN A 23 15.81 3.45 7.38
CA GLN A 23 16.84 2.51 7.82
C GLN A 23 17.52 1.73 6.67
N TYR A 24 17.02 1.86 5.44
CA TYR A 24 17.55 1.11 4.30
C TYR A 24 18.96 1.60 3.95
N PRO A 25 19.84 0.72 3.43
CA PRO A 25 21.19 1.09 3.00
C PRO A 25 21.15 2.25 1.99
N LYS A 26 22.17 3.11 2.01
CA LYS A 26 22.22 4.30 1.13
C LYS A 26 22.06 3.98 -0.36
N GLY A 27 22.62 2.86 -0.82
CA GLY A 27 22.49 2.42 -2.23
C GLY A 27 21.06 2.10 -2.64
N GLU A 28 20.27 1.54 -1.73
CA GLU A 28 18.88 1.14 -1.98
C GLU A 28 17.88 2.29 -1.85
N LYS A 29 18.32 3.43 -1.30
CA LYS A 29 17.47 4.63 -1.16
C LYS A 29 17.01 5.18 -2.50
N PHE A 30 17.77 4.94 -3.57
CA PHE A 30 17.45 5.39 -4.93
C PHE A 30 16.85 4.28 -5.82
N ALA A 31 16.78 3.05 -5.30
CA ALA A 31 16.16 1.91 -5.98
C ALA A 31 14.87 1.54 -5.23
N LEU A 32 14.93 0.51 -4.40
CA LEU A 32 13.75 -0.09 -3.76
C LEU A 32 12.92 0.91 -2.93
N VAL A 33 13.56 1.86 -2.24
CA VAL A 33 12.82 2.86 -1.44
C VAL A 33 12.01 3.80 -2.33
N VAL A 34 12.53 4.19 -3.50
CA VAL A 34 11.81 5.04 -4.46
C VAL A 34 10.61 4.30 -5.03
N ASP A 35 10.79 3.04 -5.40
CA ASP A 35 9.72 2.21 -5.95
C ASP A 35 8.61 1.97 -4.92
N ILE A 36 8.95 1.70 -3.66
CA ILE A 36 7.98 1.53 -2.58
C ILE A 36 7.20 2.84 -2.36
N LYS A 37 7.88 3.99 -2.29
CA LYS A 37 7.20 5.29 -2.13
C LYS A 37 6.25 5.57 -3.28
N ARG A 38 6.72 5.38 -4.51
CA ARG A 38 5.87 5.54 -5.70
C ARG A 38 4.66 4.62 -5.65
N CYS A 39 4.82 3.37 -5.24
CA CYS A 39 3.72 2.43 -5.09
C CYS A 39 2.68 2.94 -4.07
N MET A 40 3.14 3.41 -2.90
CA MET A 40 2.24 3.99 -1.89
C MET A 40 1.55 5.27 -2.37
N ASP A 41 2.24 6.12 -3.13
CA ASP A 41 1.67 7.35 -3.70
C ASP A 41 0.58 7.01 -4.73
N VAL A 42 0.82 6.05 -5.62
CA VAL A 42 -0.19 5.59 -6.59
C VAL A 42 -1.39 4.96 -5.88
N MET A 43 -1.18 4.18 -4.80
CA MET A 43 -2.30 3.68 -3.99
C MET A 43 -3.15 4.82 -3.46
N LEU A 44 -2.54 5.88 -2.91
CA LEU A 44 -3.24 7.04 -2.39
C LEU A 44 -4.03 7.76 -3.49
N GLU A 45 -3.40 8.00 -4.64
CA GLU A 45 -4.04 8.61 -5.82
C GLU A 45 -5.25 7.80 -6.28
N ARG A 46 -5.12 6.47 -6.41
CA ARG A 46 -6.20 5.59 -6.88
C ARG A 46 -7.36 5.51 -5.89
N ILE A 47 -7.09 5.56 -4.58
CA ILE A 47 -8.15 5.66 -3.56
C ILE A 47 -8.94 6.97 -3.73
N ILE A 48 -8.23 8.10 -3.89
CA ILE A 48 -8.86 9.42 -4.07
C ILE A 48 -9.70 9.45 -5.35
N GLU A 49 -9.16 8.96 -6.45
CA GLU A 49 -9.86 8.87 -7.73
C GLU A 49 -11.11 7.98 -7.63
N ALA A 50 -10.99 6.79 -7.05
CA ALA A 50 -12.12 5.87 -6.90
C ALA A 50 -13.23 6.46 -6.01
N ASN A 51 -12.88 7.30 -5.04
CA ASN A 51 -13.85 8.02 -4.22
C ASN A 51 -14.60 9.12 -4.99
N LYS A 52 -14.00 9.69 -6.04
CA LYS A 52 -14.61 10.77 -6.84
C LYS A 52 -15.30 10.28 -8.11
N LYS A 53 -14.90 9.12 -8.64
CA LYS A 53 -15.46 8.57 -9.89
C LYS A 53 -16.81 7.88 -9.66
N TYR A 54 -17.73 8.10 -10.59
CA TYR A 54 -19.01 7.38 -10.65
C TYR A 54 -18.80 5.92 -11.08
N TYR A 55 -18.00 5.71 -12.14
CA TYR A 55 -17.54 4.38 -12.56
C TYR A 55 -16.10 4.16 -12.11
N LYS A 56 -15.91 3.30 -11.11
CA LYS A 56 -14.61 3.14 -10.41
C LYS A 56 -13.97 1.76 -10.53
N LYS A 57 -14.56 0.84 -11.30
CA LYS A 57 -14.11 -0.58 -11.40
C LYS A 57 -12.63 -0.70 -11.79
N THR A 58 -12.22 -0.07 -12.88
CA THR A 58 -10.81 -0.12 -13.35
C THR A 58 -9.86 0.49 -12.33
N THR A 59 -10.21 1.65 -11.76
CA THR A 59 -9.40 2.33 -10.74
C THR A 59 -9.23 1.48 -9.48
N LEU A 60 -10.26 0.75 -9.06
CA LEU A 60 -10.15 -0.19 -7.94
C LEU A 60 -9.32 -1.42 -8.28
N GLN A 61 -9.37 -1.92 -9.51
CA GLN A 61 -8.48 -3.01 -9.95
C GLN A 61 -7.02 -2.56 -10.00
N GLU A 62 -6.75 -1.35 -10.47
CA GLU A 62 -5.40 -0.76 -10.42
C GLU A 62 -4.91 -0.61 -8.98
N LEU A 63 -5.78 -0.14 -8.07
CA LEU A 63 -5.47 -0.07 -6.63
C LEU A 63 -5.12 -1.46 -6.05
N ASP A 64 -5.88 -2.49 -6.40
CA ASP A 64 -5.62 -3.87 -5.96
C ASP A 64 -4.25 -4.38 -6.42
N VAL A 65 -3.89 -4.09 -7.67
CA VAL A 65 -2.56 -4.39 -8.21
C VAL A 65 -1.45 -3.69 -7.43
N GLU A 66 -1.63 -2.40 -7.09
CA GLU A 66 -0.64 -1.67 -6.28
C GLU A 66 -0.52 -2.23 -4.85
N VAL A 67 -1.63 -2.65 -4.23
CA VAL A 67 -1.58 -3.33 -2.94
C VAL A 67 -0.74 -4.61 -3.02
N GLU A 68 -0.92 -5.42 -4.06
CA GLU A 68 -0.12 -6.65 -4.26
C GLU A 68 1.36 -6.34 -4.52
N LYS A 69 1.67 -5.30 -5.31
CA LYS A 69 3.05 -4.82 -5.48
C LYS A 69 3.67 -4.42 -4.16
N LEU A 70 2.96 -3.66 -3.32
CA LEU A 70 3.46 -3.26 -2.01
C LEU A 70 3.72 -4.46 -1.09
N LYS A 71 2.86 -5.48 -1.08
CA LYS A 71 3.11 -6.73 -0.35
C LYS A 71 4.41 -7.40 -0.81
N ALA A 72 4.61 -7.48 -2.13
CA ALA A 72 5.80 -8.07 -2.71
C ALA A 72 7.06 -7.30 -2.32
N TYR A 73 7.04 -5.96 -2.40
CA TYR A 73 8.16 -5.13 -1.98
C TYR A 73 8.48 -5.25 -0.49
N VAL A 74 7.47 -5.22 0.38
CA VAL A 74 7.67 -5.38 1.83
C VAL A 74 8.28 -6.76 2.16
N ARG A 75 7.86 -7.81 1.46
CA ARG A 75 8.47 -9.15 1.57
C ARG A 75 9.90 -9.19 1.05
N LEU A 76 10.17 -8.56 -0.09
CA LEU A 76 11.51 -8.47 -0.65
C LEU A 76 12.46 -7.75 0.31
N SER A 77 12.04 -6.61 0.85
CA SER A 77 12.80 -5.86 1.84
C SER A 77 13.13 -6.64 3.11
N TYR A 78 12.23 -7.52 3.54
CA TYR A 78 12.50 -8.45 4.64
C TYR A 78 13.53 -9.51 4.25
N ASN A 79 13.37 -10.14 3.08
CA ASN A 79 14.30 -11.14 2.58
C ASN A 79 15.73 -10.60 2.37
N LEU A 80 15.85 -9.32 1.96
CA LEU A 80 17.13 -8.62 1.81
C LEU A 80 17.72 -8.13 3.14
N GLY A 81 17.02 -8.32 4.26
CA GLY A 81 17.47 -7.91 5.59
C GLY A 81 17.33 -6.41 5.88
N PHE A 82 16.63 -5.65 5.02
CA PHE A 82 16.42 -4.21 5.20
C PHE A 82 15.30 -3.88 6.20
N LEU A 83 14.42 -4.85 6.48
CA LEU A 83 13.37 -4.76 7.48
C LEU A 83 13.59 -5.78 8.59
N PRO A 84 13.69 -5.36 9.87
CA PRO A 84 13.62 -6.27 11.00
C PRO A 84 12.29 -7.04 11.04
N PRO A 85 12.25 -8.28 11.57
CA PRO A 85 11.05 -9.11 11.61
C PRO A 85 9.82 -8.41 12.19
N LYS A 86 9.97 -7.73 13.33
CA LYS A 86 8.87 -6.98 13.97
C LYS A 86 8.31 -5.87 13.07
N LYS A 87 9.18 -5.18 12.33
CA LYS A 87 8.75 -4.11 11.43
C LYS A 87 8.05 -4.67 10.20
N TYR A 88 8.53 -5.79 9.67
CA TYR A 88 7.92 -6.53 8.58
C TYR A 88 6.53 -7.04 8.95
N GLU A 89 6.38 -7.68 10.11
CA GLU A 89 5.10 -8.19 10.61
C GLU A 89 4.06 -7.06 10.71
N GLN A 90 4.43 -5.95 11.34
CA GLN A 90 3.53 -4.80 11.45
C GLN A 90 3.17 -4.20 10.09
N TRP A 91 4.16 -3.98 9.21
CA TRP A 91 3.88 -3.38 7.89
C TRP A 91 3.03 -4.30 7.03
N SER A 92 3.41 -5.57 6.92
CA SER A 92 2.67 -6.56 6.12
C SER A 92 1.24 -6.72 6.63
N GLY A 93 1.02 -6.70 7.95
CA GLY A 93 -0.32 -6.69 8.56
C GLY A 93 -1.18 -5.51 8.08
N LEU A 94 -0.62 -4.29 8.07
CA LEU A 94 -1.32 -3.09 7.58
C LEU A 94 -1.67 -3.21 6.09
N VAL A 95 -0.75 -3.69 5.26
CA VAL A 95 -0.97 -3.85 3.81
C VAL A 95 -2.02 -4.94 3.53
N VAL A 96 -2.01 -6.05 4.28
CA VAL A 96 -3.02 -7.11 4.17
C VAL A 96 -4.41 -6.60 4.58
N GLU A 97 -4.49 -5.80 5.65
CA GLU A 97 -5.75 -5.18 6.06
C GLU A 97 -6.31 -4.28 4.96
N ILE A 98 -5.48 -3.39 4.38
CA ILE A 98 -5.87 -2.53 3.26
C ILE A 98 -6.36 -3.37 2.08
N GLY A 99 -5.65 -4.44 1.71
CA GLY A 99 -6.07 -5.32 0.61
C GLY A 99 -7.42 -5.99 0.83
N ARG A 100 -7.74 -6.41 2.06
CA ARG A 100 -9.07 -6.95 2.38
C ARG A 100 -10.17 -5.90 2.18
N MET A 101 -9.91 -4.66 2.56
CA MET A 101 -10.87 -3.56 2.37
C MET A 101 -11.05 -3.22 0.88
N VAL A 102 -9.96 -3.17 0.12
CA VAL A 102 -10.01 -2.96 -1.34
C VAL A 102 -10.80 -4.07 -2.02
N GLY A 103 -10.55 -5.34 -1.67
CA GLY A 103 -11.33 -6.48 -2.19
C GLY A 103 -12.82 -6.41 -1.83
N GLY A 104 -13.16 -5.92 -0.63
CA GLY A 104 -14.53 -5.64 -0.23
C GLY A 104 -15.18 -4.54 -1.09
N TRP A 105 -14.44 -3.47 -1.37
CA TRP A 105 -14.90 -2.35 -2.20
C TRP A 105 -15.11 -2.76 -3.67
N ILE A 106 -14.22 -3.58 -4.24
CA ILE A 106 -14.39 -4.13 -5.60
C ILE A 106 -15.67 -4.95 -5.69
N LYS A 107 -15.94 -5.80 -4.68
CA LYS A 107 -17.14 -6.63 -4.64
C LYS A 107 -18.42 -5.80 -4.52
N SER A 108 -18.41 -4.70 -3.79
CA SER A 108 -19.59 -3.83 -3.65
C SER A 108 -19.93 -3.06 -4.93
N VAL A 109 -18.93 -2.76 -5.75
CA VAL A 109 -19.10 -2.05 -7.04
C VAL A 109 -19.35 -3.00 -8.22
N SER A 110 -19.00 -4.28 -8.08
CA SER A 110 -19.19 -5.30 -9.13
C SER A 110 -20.51 -6.07 -9.01
N LYS A 111 -21.34 -5.76 -8.01
CA LYS A 111 -22.72 -6.22 -7.90
C LYS A 111 -23.63 -5.34 -8.75
#